data_AF-A0A6C0K1I6-F1
#
_entry.id   AF-A0A6C0K1I6-F1
#
_cell.length_a   1.000
_cell.length_b   1.000
_cell.length_c   1.000
_cell.angle_alpha   90.00
_cell.angle_beta   90.00
_cell.angle_gamma   90.00
#
_symmetry.space_group_name_H-M   'P 1'
#
loop_
_entity.id
_entity.type
_entity.pdbx_description
1 polymer ?
#
loop_
_entity_poly.entity_id
_entity_poly.type
_entity_poly.pdbx_seq_one_letter_code
_entity_poly.pdbx_strand_id
1 'polypeptide(L)'
;MEKKNIPKALREQVWIQSKGKVFETKCSTVWCRNTMSVFDFHAGHNIPESKGGSTTIENLVPICARCNLSMGNTYTMDEWNRLQQGGVFRCIWSCFGTKANGTASPPNLTNQNAKPPKLHGPKSELRV
;
A
#
# COMPACT_ATOMS: atom_id res chain seq x y z
N MET A 1 14.05 -20.41 5.37
CA MET A 1 13.55 -19.56 6.47
C MET A 1 12.11 -19.95 6.72
N GLU A 2 11.79 -20.37 7.95
CA GLU A 2 10.43 -20.72 8.33
C GLU A 2 9.59 -19.45 8.46
N LYS A 3 8.35 -19.49 7.96
CA LYS A 3 7.42 -18.37 8.05
C LYS A 3 6.93 -18.23 9.48
N LYS A 4 7.07 -17.05 10.07
CA LYS A 4 6.58 -16.81 11.43
C LYS A 4 5.05 -16.89 11.45
N ASN A 5 4.51 -17.62 12.42
CA ASN A 5 3.08 -17.63 12.66
C ASN A 5 2.65 -16.27 13.22
N ILE A 6 1.58 -15.70 12.66
CA ILE A 6 0.99 -14.46 13.19
C ILE A 6 -0.10 -14.88 14.18
N PRO A 7 0.05 -14.59 15.49
CA PRO A 7 -0.96 -14.95 16.47
C PRO A 7 -2.32 -14.32 16.15
N LYS A 8 -3.40 -15.05 16.44
CA LYS A 8 -4.77 -14.58 16.19
C LYS A 8 -5.07 -13.23 16.86
N ALA A 9 -4.65 -13.08 18.12
CA ALA A 9 -4.82 -11.83 18.87
C ALA A 9 -4.13 -10.65 18.18
N LEU A 10 -2.91 -10.84 17.66
CA LEU A 10 -2.20 -9.80 16.92
C LEU A 10 -2.93 -9.43 15.63
N ARG A 11 -3.43 -10.42 14.89
CA ARG A 11 -4.25 -10.17 13.68
C ARG A 11 -5.49 -9.31 14.01
N GLU A 12 -6.19 -9.62 15.10
CA GLU A 12 -7.36 -8.84 15.54
C GLU A 12 -6.98 -7.40 15.92
N GLN A 13 -5.87 -7.22 16.63
CA GLN A 13 -5.36 -5.90 16.99
C GLN A 13 -4.99 -5.06 15.76
N VAL A 14 -4.35 -5.67 14.74
CA VAL A 14 -4.03 -5.00 13.47
C VAL A 14 -5.28 -4.43 12.80
N TRP A 15 -6.38 -5.18 12.80
CA TRP A 15 -7.64 -4.67 12.28
C TRP A 15 -8.16 -3.48 13.08
N ILE A 16 -8.26 -3.64 14.40
CA ILE A 16 -8.81 -2.61 15.29
C ILE A 16 -7.99 -1.32 15.21
N GLN A 17 -6.66 -1.40 15.14
CA GLN A 17 -5.79 -0.23 15.05
C GLN A 17 -5.88 0.45 13.68
N SER A 18 -5.86 -0.32 12.58
CA SER A 18 -5.80 0.25 11.23
C SER A 18 -7.16 0.71 10.69
N LYS A 19 -8.23 -0.02 11.01
CA LYS A 19 -9.57 0.18 10.46
C LYS A 19 -10.59 0.66 11.48
N GLY A 20 -10.34 0.43 12.77
CA GLY A 20 -11.29 0.72 13.83
C GLY A 20 -12.34 -0.37 14.03
N LYS A 21 -13.41 -0.05 14.76
CA LYS A 21 -14.52 -0.97 15.07
C LYS A 21 -15.55 -1.03 13.94
N VAL A 22 -15.07 -1.33 12.74
CA VAL A 22 -15.87 -1.51 11.53
C VAL A 22 -15.82 -2.97 11.10
N PHE A 23 -16.93 -3.48 10.58
CA PHE A 23 -17.05 -4.88 10.21
C PHE A 23 -16.44 -5.18 8.84
N GLU A 24 -16.54 -4.22 7.91
CA GLU A 24 -16.04 -4.32 6.54
C GLU A 24 -15.37 -3.02 6.10
N THR A 25 -14.30 -3.13 5.31
CA THR A 25 -13.59 -1.99 4.71
C THR A 25 -13.00 -2.33 3.35
N LYS A 26 -12.59 -1.30 2.60
CA LYS A 26 -11.76 -1.51 1.41
C LYS A 26 -10.35 -1.95 1.78
N CYS A 27 -9.75 -2.73 0.88
CA CYS A 27 -8.35 -3.12 0.95
C CYS A 27 -7.44 -1.91 1.18
N SER A 28 -6.38 -2.08 1.97
CA SER A 28 -5.41 -1.00 2.24
C SER A 28 -4.57 -0.62 1.01
N THR A 29 -4.61 -1.44 -0.04
CA THR A 29 -4.03 -1.11 -1.35
C THR A 29 -4.93 -0.11 -2.08
N VAL A 30 -4.42 1.08 -2.39
CA VAL A 30 -5.21 2.23 -2.89
C VAL A 30 -5.96 1.96 -4.19
N TRP A 31 -5.39 1.13 -5.06
CA TRP A 31 -5.95 0.81 -6.37
C TRP A 31 -6.78 -0.49 -6.36
N CYS A 32 -6.85 -1.18 -5.22
CA CYS A 32 -7.63 -2.39 -5.06
C CYS A 32 -9.09 -2.07 -4.71
N ARG A 33 -10.03 -2.67 -5.44
CA ARG A 33 -11.48 -2.47 -5.21
C ARG A 33 -12.10 -3.48 -4.25
N ASN A 34 -11.31 -4.45 -3.77
CA ASN A 34 -11.80 -5.52 -2.90
C ASN A 34 -12.26 -4.97 -1.56
N THR A 35 -13.35 -5.53 -1.07
CA THR A 35 -13.77 -5.38 0.31
C THR A 35 -13.16 -6.52 1.12
N MET A 36 -12.79 -6.21 2.36
CA MET A 36 -12.31 -7.15 3.37
C MET A 36 -13.27 -7.04 4.55
N SER A 37 -13.43 -8.12 5.31
CA SER A 37 -14.15 -8.12 6.57
C SER A 37 -13.22 -8.47 7.73
N VAL A 38 -13.66 -8.25 8.97
CA VAL A 38 -12.97 -8.73 10.18
C VAL A 38 -12.68 -10.24 10.13
N PHE A 39 -13.50 -11.00 9.39
CA PHE A 39 -13.37 -12.44 9.24
C PHE A 39 -12.48 -12.83 8.05
N ASP A 40 -12.52 -12.05 6.97
CA ASP A 40 -11.79 -12.31 5.73
C ASP A 40 -10.84 -11.16 5.37
N PHE A 41 -9.61 -11.26 5.89
CA PHE A 41 -8.47 -10.44 5.52
C PHE A 41 -7.17 -11.16 5.87
N HIS A 42 -6.07 -10.74 5.27
CA HIS A 42 -4.72 -11.14 5.66
C HIS A 42 -4.04 -10.02 6.44
N ALA A 43 -3.27 -10.38 7.47
CA ALA A 43 -2.29 -9.48 8.08
C ALA A 43 -0.99 -9.59 7.27
N GLY A 44 -0.80 -8.68 6.32
CA GLY A 44 0.39 -8.62 5.47
C GLY A 44 1.47 -7.76 6.10
N HIS A 45 2.74 -8.08 5.87
CA HIS A 45 3.85 -7.24 6.33
C HIS A 45 4.07 -6.05 5.39
N ASN A 46 4.19 -4.85 5.96
CA ASN A 46 4.63 -3.66 5.24
C ASN A 46 6.10 -3.79 4.84
N ILE A 47 6.99 -4.20 5.75
CA ILE A 47 8.34 -4.61 5.41
C ILE A 47 8.35 -6.13 5.40
N PRO A 48 8.65 -6.80 4.26
CA PRO A 48 8.70 -8.26 4.20
C PRO A 48 9.65 -8.88 5.22
N GLU A 49 9.31 -10.06 5.74
CA GLU A 49 10.18 -10.80 6.68
C GLU A 49 11.58 -11.06 6.08
N SER A 50 11.66 -11.34 4.77
CA SER A 50 12.93 -11.54 4.06
C SER A 50 13.81 -10.29 4.00
N LYS A 51 13.25 -9.11 4.26
CA LYS A 51 13.96 -7.84 4.37
C LYS A 51 14.12 -7.37 5.82
N GLY A 52 13.92 -8.27 6.79
CA GLY A 52 14.06 -7.98 8.22
C GLY A 52 12.80 -7.41 8.88
N GLY A 53 11.65 -7.46 8.21
CA GLY A 53 10.39 -7.01 8.79
C GLY A 53 9.98 -7.79 10.03
N SER A 54 9.60 -7.07 11.08
CA SER A 54 9.10 -7.66 12.34
C SER A 54 7.63 -8.09 12.22
N THR A 55 7.24 -9.11 12.99
CA THR A 55 5.84 -9.50 13.16
C THR A 55 5.24 -8.72 14.32
N THR A 56 5.16 -7.40 14.17
CA THR A 56 4.59 -6.48 15.17
C THR A 56 3.44 -5.69 14.58
N ILE A 57 2.63 -5.10 15.43
CA ILE A 57 1.40 -4.42 15.03
C ILE A 57 1.67 -3.21 14.11
N GLU A 58 2.84 -2.57 14.25
CA GLU A 58 3.27 -1.42 13.46
C GLU A 58 3.69 -1.80 12.03
N ASN A 59 4.17 -3.03 11.84
CA ASN A 59 4.61 -3.52 10.53
C ASN A 59 3.53 -4.34 9.82
N LEU A 60 2.47 -4.76 10.51
CA LEU A 60 1.39 -5.52 9.91
C LEU A 60 0.26 -4.60 9.44
N VAL A 61 -0.26 -4.88 8.26
CA VAL A 61 -1.38 -4.15 7.66
C VAL A 61 -2.49 -5.11 7.25
N PRO A 62 -3.77 -4.74 7.42
CA PRO A 62 -4.87 -5.53 6.90
C PRO A 62 -4.93 -5.35 5.37
N ILE A 63 -4.83 -6.45 4.64
CA ILE A 63 -4.77 -6.47 3.17
C ILE A 63 -5.55 -7.68 2.64
N CYS A 64 -6.16 -7.56 1.46
CA CYS A 64 -6.88 -8.70 0.89
C CYS A 64 -5.90 -9.78 0.42
N ALA A 65 -6.33 -11.04 0.39
CA ALA A 65 -5.49 -12.17 -0.01
C ALA A 65 -4.84 -11.97 -1.39
N ARG A 66 -5.59 -11.46 -2.38
CA ARG A 66 -5.09 -11.20 -3.73
C ARG A 66 -3.92 -10.22 -3.76
N CYS A 67 -4.06 -9.07 -3.08
CA CYS A 67 -2.99 -8.09 -3.02
C CYS A 67 -1.80 -8.61 -2.21
N ASN A 68 -2.04 -9.29 -1.09
CA ASN A 68 -0.97 -9.83 -0.26
C ASN A 68 -0.09 -10.84 -1.01
N LEU A 69 -0.73 -11.77 -1.73
CA LEU A 69 -0.02 -12.77 -2.51
C LEU A 69 0.72 -12.15 -3.71
N SER A 70 0.13 -11.13 -4.36
CA SER A 70 0.75 -10.45 -5.49
C SER A 70 1.90 -9.51 -5.07
N MET A 71 1.77 -8.84 -3.91
CA MET A 71 2.81 -8.00 -3.32
C MET A 71 4.03 -8.83 -2.91
N GLY A 72 3.77 -10.04 -2.39
CA GLY A 72 4.79 -11.01 -2.04
C GLY A 72 5.80 -10.45 -1.03
N ASN A 73 7.07 -10.80 -1.24
CA ASN A 73 8.19 -10.30 -0.45
C ASN A 73 8.96 -9.15 -1.16
N THR A 74 8.40 -8.62 -2.23
CA THR A 74 9.11 -7.71 -3.14
C THR A 74 8.95 -6.26 -2.73
N TYR A 75 7.76 -5.87 -2.29
CA TYR A 75 7.41 -4.48 -2.08
C TYR A 75 7.00 -4.20 -0.64
N THR A 76 7.22 -2.96 -0.21
CA THR A 76 6.46 -2.37 0.90
C THR A 76 5.08 -1.93 0.45
N MET A 77 4.17 -1.63 1.39
CA MET A 77 2.84 -1.15 1.04
C MET A 77 2.88 0.15 0.23
N ASP A 78 3.81 1.04 0.58
CA ASP A 78 3.98 2.31 -0.13
C ASP A 78 4.50 2.10 -1.55
N GLU A 79 5.50 1.23 -1.71
CA GLU A 79 6.02 0.84 -3.04
C GLU A 79 4.90 0.19 -3.88
N TRP A 80 4.15 -0.73 -3.28
CA TRP A 80 3.04 -1.44 -3.91
C TRP A 80 1.92 -0.50 -4.37
N ASN A 81 1.61 0.52 -3.56
CA ASN A 81 0.63 1.54 -3.90
C ASN A 81 1.12 2.47 -5.03
N ARG A 82 2.44 2.69 -5.17
CA ARG A 82 3.03 3.54 -6.22
C ARG A 82 3.08 2.88 -7.60
N LEU A 83 3.06 1.55 -7.69
CA LEU A 83 3.11 0.83 -8.99
C LEU A 83 1.98 1.21 -9.97
N GLN A 84 0.86 1.74 -9.46
CA GLN A 84 -0.26 2.19 -10.30
C GLN A 84 0.06 3.43 -11.15
N GLN A 85 1.17 4.15 -10.91
CA GLN A 85 1.56 5.29 -11.75
C GLN A 85 2.03 4.88 -13.17
N GLY A 86 2.08 3.59 -13.49
CA GLY A 86 2.50 3.06 -14.81
C GLY A 86 1.38 2.46 -15.68
N GLY A 87 0.10 2.66 -15.34
CA GLY A 87 -1.03 2.02 -16.01
C GLY A 87 -1.40 2.57 -17.40
N VAL A 88 -0.50 2.49 -18.40
CA VAL A 88 -0.92 2.30 -19.79
C VAL A 88 -0.65 0.84 -20.13
N PHE A 89 -1.71 0.09 -20.40
CA PHE A 89 -1.66 -1.30 -20.83
C PHE A 89 -0.66 -1.48 -21.99
N ARG A 90 0.52 -2.06 -21.75
CA ARG A 90 1.19 -2.86 -22.79
C ARG A 90 0.72 -4.29 -22.67
N CYS A 91 -0.52 -4.51 -23.10
CA CYS A 91 -0.89 -5.80 -23.63
C CYS A 91 -0.20 -5.91 -25.01
N ILE A 92 0.87 -6.71 -25.12
CA ILE A 92 1.25 -7.29 -26.40
C ILE A 92 1.09 -8.79 -26.25
N TRP A 93 -0.17 -9.20 -26.35
CA TRP A 93 -0.48 -10.52 -26.86
C TRP A 93 -0.16 -10.49 -28.35
N SER A 94 0.77 -11.38 -28.76
CA SER A 94 0.90 -11.96 -30.09
C SER A 94 1.07 -11.02 -31.31
N CYS A 95 2.20 -11.19 -32.00
CA CYS A 95 2.36 -11.19 -33.46
C CYS A 95 1.38 -10.34 -34.29
N PHE A 96 1.80 -9.18 -34.80
CA PHE A 96 1.67 -8.70 -36.19
C PHE A 96 2.30 -7.30 -36.27
N GLY A 97 3.21 -7.10 -37.22
CA GLY A 97 3.94 -5.84 -37.40
C GLY A 97 3.02 -4.67 -37.79
N THR A 98 3.41 -3.43 -37.51
CA THR A 98 4.18 -2.53 -38.39
C THR A 98 4.50 -1.23 -37.61
N LYS A 99 5.52 -0.50 -38.06
CA LYS A 99 6.17 0.66 -37.45
C LYS A 99 5.25 1.88 -37.22
N ALA A 100 5.49 2.65 -36.15
CA ALA A 100 5.31 4.12 -36.15
C ALA A 100 6.14 4.79 -35.04
N ASN A 101 6.71 5.95 -35.39
CA ASN A 101 7.66 6.78 -34.64
C ASN A 101 7.01 7.62 -33.52
N GLY A 102 7.77 7.97 -32.48
CA GLY A 102 7.43 9.05 -31.56
C GLY A 102 8.19 8.99 -30.24
N THR A 103 9.44 9.47 -30.21
CA THR A 103 10.20 9.66 -28.96
C THR A 103 9.72 10.93 -28.26
N ALA A 104 9.07 10.80 -27.11
CA ALA A 104 8.95 11.87 -26.13
C ALA A 104 9.66 11.42 -24.86
N SER A 105 10.77 12.10 -24.55
CA SER A 105 11.55 11.91 -23.32
C SER A 105 10.71 12.25 -22.09
N PRO A 106 10.88 11.55 -20.95
CA PRO A 106 10.19 11.89 -19.72
C PRO A 106 10.73 13.23 -19.16
N PRO A 107 9.89 14.04 -18.49
CA PRO A 107 10.34 15.27 -17.87
C PRO A 107 11.29 14.99 -16.71
N ASN A 108 12.43 15.69 -16.73
CA ASN A 108 13.40 15.76 -15.65
C ASN A 108 12.81 16.56 -14.48
N LEU A 109 12.69 15.95 -13.30
CA LEU A 109 12.28 16.63 -12.06
C LEU A 109 13.37 16.49 -10.99
N THR A 110 14.55 17.05 -11.26
CA THR A 110 15.38 17.60 -10.20
C THR A 110 14.91 19.03 -9.92
N ASN A 111 14.02 19.21 -8.95
CA ASN A 111 13.93 20.51 -8.28
C ASN A 111 13.88 20.34 -6.77
N GLN A 112 15.06 20.51 -6.18
CA GLN A 112 15.34 20.41 -4.76
C GLN A 112 15.13 21.77 -4.08
N ASN A 113 13.99 22.45 -4.24
CA ASN A 113 13.76 23.75 -3.58
C ASN A 113 12.27 24.10 -3.36
N ALA A 114 11.45 23.14 -2.92
CA ALA A 114 10.11 23.44 -2.40
C ALA A 114 10.14 23.54 -0.87
N LYS A 115 10.03 24.77 -0.34
CA LYS A 115 9.88 25.02 1.11
C LYS A 115 8.51 24.54 1.58
N PRO A 116 8.40 23.79 2.70
CA PRO A 116 7.11 23.28 3.17
C PRO A 116 6.18 24.42 3.63
N PRO A 117 4.86 24.33 3.36
CA PRO A 117 3.88 25.31 3.80
C PRO A 117 3.72 25.29 5.33
N LYS A 118 3.59 26.49 5.93
CA LYS A 118 3.40 26.67 7.37
C LYS A 118 1.98 26.28 7.78
N LEU A 119 1.84 25.20 8.55
CA LEU A 119 0.59 24.83 9.21
C LEU A 119 0.20 25.90 10.24
N HIS A 120 -0.96 26.53 10.04
CA HIS A 120 -1.60 27.35 11.07
C HIS A 120 -2.51 26.44 11.91
N GLY A 121 -2.21 26.32 13.20
CA GLY A 121 -3.05 25.59 14.15
C GLY A 121 -4.34 26.36 14.49
N PRO A 122 -5.44 25.68 14.82
CA PRO A 122 -6.68 26.32 15.21
C PRO A 122 -6.56 26.96 16.60
N LYS A 123 -6.95 28.24 16.70
CA LYS A 123 -7.18 28.94 17.97
C LYS A 123 -8.52 28.47 18.54
N SER A 124 -8.51 27.88 19.73
CA SER A 124 -9.70 27.74 20.57
C SER A 124 -9.51 28.50 21.87
N GLU A 125 -10.47 29.38 22.13
CA GLU A 125 -10.52 30.42 23.15
C GLU A 125 -10.62 29.85 24.57
N LEU A 126 -9.92 30.51 25.50
CA LEU A 126 -10.11 30.36 26.93
C LEU A 126 -11.37 31.16 27.32
N ARG A 127 -12.36 30.51 27.93
CA ARG A 127 -13.44 31.19 28.65
C ARG A 127 -13.45 30.67 30.09
N VAL A 128 -12.77 31.39 30.98
CA VAL A 128 -13.06 31.55 32.42
C VAL A 128 -12.69 32.97 32.78
#